data_AF-A0AAD0W3Q5-F1
#
_entry.id   AF-A0AAD0W3Q5-F1
#
_cell.length_a   1.000
_cell.length_b   1.000
_cell.length_c   1.000
_cell.angle_alpha   90.00
_cell.angle_beta   90.00
_cell.angle_gamma   90.00
#
_symmetry.space_group_name_H-M   'P 1'
#
loop_
_entity.id
_entity.type
_entity.pdbx_description
1 polymer ?
#
loop_
_entity_poly.entity_id
_entity_poly.type
_entity_poly.pdbx_seq_one_letter_code
_entity_poly.pdbx_strand_id
1 'polypeptide(L)'
;MKANKEMLTQTIQQFLLERGVIVADNNIDSYNFVKEGTLDSFEILTLIMQLESDFRIAVPPELLMDTENANVGTLVNSLVKLVNDRDKS
;
A
#
# COMPACT_ATOMS: atom_id res chain seq x y z
N MET A 1 4.58 -15.78 7.33
CA MET A 1 3.26 -15.52 6.72
C MET A 1 3.56 -14.96 5.34
N LYS A 2 3.21 -15.66 4.25
CA LYS A 2 3.38 -15.10 2.90
C LYS A 2 2.29 -14.06 2.71
N ALA A 3 2.63 -12.79 2.61
CA ALA A 3 1.67 -11.77 2.19
C ALA A 3 1.28 -12.08 0.74
N ASN A 4 0.00 -12.34 0.50
CA ASN A 4 -0.51 -12.45 -0.87
C ASN A 4 -1.05 -11.07 -1.31
N LYS A 5 -1.13 -10.88 -2.64
CA LYS A 5 -1.59 -9.62 -3.25
C LYS A 5 -2.93 -9.16 -2.66
N GLU A 6 -3.87 -10.08 -2.49
CA GLU A 6 -5.22 -9.77 -1.96
C GLU A 6 -5.19 -9.19 -0.55
N MET A 7 -4.42 -9.77 0.38
CA MET A 7 -4.33 -9.25 1.76
C MET A 7 -3.80 -7.83 1.79
N LEU A 8 -2.75 -7.53 1.02
CA LEU A 8 -2.18 -6.18 0.94
C LEU A 8 -3.15 -5.19 0.30
N THR A 9 -3.85 -5.58 -0.77
CA THR A 9 -4.89 -4.76 -1.38
C THR A 9 -6.02 -4.46 -0.38
N GLN A 10 -6.49 -5.46 0.35
CA GLN A 10 -7.53 -5.29 1.37
C GLN A 10 -7.08 -4.39 2.52
N THR A 11 -5.84 -4.52 2.99
CA THR A 11 -5.31 -3.62 4.03
C THR A 11 -5.29 -2.18 3.56
N ILE A 12 -4.82 -1.90 2.33
CA ILE A 12 -4.78 -0.55 1.79
C ILE A 12 -6.20 -0.01 1.55
N GLN A 13 -7.11 -0.84 1.03
CA GLN A 13 -8.50 -0.46 0.82
C GLN A 13 -9.22 -0.15 2.14
N GLN A 14 -8.97 -0.94 3.19
CA GLN A 14 -9.48 -0.69 4.53
C GLN A 14 -8.93 0.62 5.11
N PHE A 15 -7.63 0.88 4.92
CA PHE A 15 -6.99 2.13 5.34
C PHE A 15 -7.59 3.37 4.67
N LEU A 16 -7.96 3.27 3.40
CA LEU A 16 -8.68 4.31 2.65
C LEU A 16 -10.12 4.46 3.18
N LEU A 17 -10.81 3.35 3.45
CA LEU A 17 -12.16 3.37 3.99
C LEU A 17 -12.22 4.07 5.36
N GLU A 18 -11.25 3.84 6.23
CA GLU A 18 -11.12 4.50 7.54
C GLU A 18 -10.96 6.03 7.44
N ARG A 19 -10.55 6.53 6.27
CA ARG A 19 -10.44 7.96 5.93
C ARG A 19 -11.64 8.48 5.14
N GLY A 20 -12.68 7.66 5.00
CA GLY A 20 -13.91 8.02 4.29
C GLY A 20 -13.82 7.85 2.76
N VAL A 21 -12.78 7.17 2.27
CA VAL A 21 -12.54 6.99 0.82
C VAL A 21 -13.05 5.62 0.40
N ILE A 22 -14.10 5.62 -0.40
CA ILE A 22 -14.74 4.39 -0.89
C ILE A 22 -14.26 4.15 -2.33
N VAL A 23 -13.46 3.10 -2.50
CA VAL A 23 -12.99 2.65 -3.81
C VAL A 23 -13.57 1.27 -4.08
N ALA A 24 -14.26 1.12 -5.21
CA ALA A 24 -14.84 -0.16 -5.61
C ALA A 24 -13.73 -1.18 -5.95
N ASP A 25 -13.97 -2.46 -5.63
CA ASP A 25 -12.98 -3.54 -5.80
C ASP A 25 -12.45 -3.66 -7.23
N ASN A 26 -13.27 -3.36 -8.24
CA ASN A 26 -12.85 -3.40 -9.65
C ASN A 26 -11.93 -2.23 -10.06
N ASN A 27 -11.84 -1.19 -9.23
CA ASN A 27 -11.07 0.04 -9.49
C ASN A 27 -9.89 0.21 -8.52
N ILE A 28 -9.79 -0.60 -7.46
CA ILE A 28 -8.77 -0.42 -6.42
C ILE A 28 -7.36 -0.44 -7.00
N ASP A 29 -7.04 -1.38 -7.89
CA ASP A 29 -5.70 -1.53 -8.46
C ASP A 29 -5.24 -0.27 -9.23
N SER A 30 -6.15 0.49 -9.83
CA SER A 30 -5.86 1.72 -10.58
C SER A 30 -6.06 3.01 -9.77
N TYR A 31 -6.46 2.91 -8.51
CA TYR A 31 -6.71 4.06 -7.67
C TYR A 31 -5.41 4.76 -7.27
N ASN A 32 -5.33 6.07 -7.54
CA ASN A 32 -4.14 6.88 -7.27
C ASN A 32 -4.36 7.82 -6.08
N PHE A 33 -3.95 7.41 -4.90
CA PHE A 33 -4.26 8.12 -3.65
C PHE A 33 -3.57 9.49 -3.51
N VAL A 34 -2.48 9.74 -4.27
CA VAL A 34 -1.80 11.04 -4.31
C VAL A 34 -2.51 12.00 -5.26
N LYS A 35 -2.82 11.55 -6.49
CA LYS A 35 -3.48 12.38 -7.50
C LYS A 35 -4.88 12.78 -7.09
N GLU A 36 -5.61 11.88 -6.43
CA GLU A 36 -6.93 12.16 -5.88
C GLU A 36 -6.87 13.05 -4.62
N GLY A 37 -5.67 13.48 -4.19
CA GLY A 37 -5.48 14.33 -3.01
C GLY A 37 -5.97 13.68 -1.71
N THR A 38 -6.02 12.35 -1.70
CA THR A 38 -6.70 11.58 -0.67
C THR A 38 -5.81 11.32 0.52
N LEU A 39 -4.55 10.97 0.28
CA LEU A 39 -3.57 10.81 1.34
C LEU A 39 -2.56 11.97 1.28
N ASP A 40 -2.43 12.70 2.39
CA ASP A 40 -1.35 13.66 2.58
C ASP A 40 -0.06 12.97 3.06
N SER A 41 1.00 13.75 3.28
CA SER A 41 2.29 13.21 3.74
C SER A 41 2.22 12.52 5.10
N PHE A 42 1.34 12.96 6.01
CA PHE A 42 1.16 12.32 7.32
C PHE A 42 0.41 10.99 7.18
N GLU A 43 -0.61 10.95 6.33
CA GLU A 43 -1.35 9.72 6.07
C GLU A 43 -0.50 8.68 5.34
N ILE A 44 0.35 9.10 4.40
CA ILE A 44 1.33 8.21 3.75
C ILE A 44 2.28 7.60 4.80
N LEU A 45 2.80 8.42 5.73
CA LEU A 45 3.63 7.90 6.83
C LEU A 45 2.87 6.91 7.72
N THR A 46 1.59 7.19 7.99
CA THR A 46 0.75 6.29 8.79
C THR A 46 0.50 4.97 8.07
N LEU A 47 0.31 5.00 6.74
CA LEU A 47 0.18 3.80 5.92
C LEU A 47 1.46 2.96 5.98
N ILE A 48 2.64 3.59 5.88
CA ILE A 48 3.94 2.92 6.04
C ILE A 48 3.99 2.18 7.36
N MET A 49 3.78 2.89 8.47
CA MET A 49 3.87 2.32 9.81
C MET A 49 2.92 1.14 10.00
N GLN A 50 1.70 1.23 9.45
CA GLN A 50 0.73 0.14 9.50
C GLN A 50 1.22 -1.09 8.70
N LEU A 51 1.69 -0.89 7.46
CA LEU A 51 2.22 -1.98 6.62
C LEU A 51 3.45 -2.64 7.25
N GLU A 52 4.35 -1.86 7.83
CA GLU A 52 5.52 -2.37 8.55
C GLU A 52 5.12 -3.21 9.76
N SER A 53 4.14 -2.73 10.55
CA SER A 53 3.62 -3.44 11.72
C SER A 53 2.94 -4.76 11.34
N ASP A 54 2.02 -4.73 10.37
CA ASP A 54 1.18 -5.88 10.00
C ASP A 54 1.96 -6.97 9.28
N PHE A 55 2.86 -6.57 8.37
CA PHE A 55 3.59 -7.50 7.51
C PHE A 55 5.03 -7.75 7.97
N ARG A 56 5.50 -7.04 9.01
CA ARG A 56 6.88 -7.12 9.54
C ARG A 56 7.94 -6.86 8.47
N ILE A 57 7.64 -5.95 7.56
CA ILE A 57 8.55 -5.51 6.50
C ILE A 57 9.11 -4.12 6.85
N ALA A 58 10.25 -3.76 6.25
CA ALA A 58 10.73 -2.39 6.25
C ALA A 58 10.30 -1.77 4.91
N VAL A 59 9.37 -0.82 4.91
CA VAL A 59 8.89 -0.19 3.68
C VAL A 59 9.76 1.06 3.43
N PRO A 60 10.59 1.08 2.37
CA PRO A 60 11.39 2.26 2.06
C PRO A 60 10.47 3.45 1.75
N PRO A 61 10.68 4.63 2.36
CA PRO A 61 9.86 5.81 2.06
C PRO A 61 9.84 6.17 0.57
N GLU A 62 10.95 5.93 -0.13
CA GLU A 62 11.08 6.16 -1.57
C GLU A 62 10.09 5.33 -2.39
N LEU A 63 9.70 4.15 -1.88
CA LEU A 63 8.73 3.26 -2.52
C LEU A 63 7.35 3.92 -2.60
N LEU A 64 7.00 4.83 -1.69
CA LEU A 64 5.73 5.57 -1.71
C LEU A 64 5.85 6.97 -2.30
N MET A 65 7.07 7.50 -2.41
CA MET A 65 7.35 8.74 -3.15
C MET A 65 7.49 8.51 -4.65
N ASP A 66 7.63 7.26 -5.10
CA ASP A 66 7.56 6.89 -6.51
C ASP A 66 6.14 7.13 -7.05
N THR A 67 6.04 7.98 -8.08
CA THR A 67 4.78 8.34 -8.74
C THR A 67 4.03 7.12 -9.29
N GLU A 68 4.73 6.03 -9.64
CA GLU A 68 4.09 4.80 -10.11
C GLU A 68 3.40 4.05 -8.96
N ASN A 69 4.01 4.05 -7.76
CA ASN A 69 3.46 3.45 -6.55
C ASN A 69 2.41 4.32 -5.85
N ALA A 70 2.12 5.52 -6.37
CA ALA A 70 0.92 6.24 -6.00
C ALA A 70 -0.37 5.48 -6.39
N ASN A 71 -0.27 4.54 -7.34
CA ASN A 71 -1.36 3.62 -7.64
C ASN A 71 -1.31 2.41 -6.71
N VAL A 72 -2.45 2.05 -6.10
CA VAL A 72 -2.54 0.95 -5.13
C VAL A 72 -2.04 -0.37 -5.71
N GLY A 73 -2.42 -0.71 -6.95
CA GLY A 73 -2.00 -1.98 -7.57
C GLY A 73 -0.48 -2.09 -7.76
N THR A 74 0.16 -0.99 -8.14
CA THR A 74 1.63 -0.94 -8.29
C THR A 74 2.31 -1.04 -6.93
N LEU A 75 1.84 -0.29 -5.93
CA LEU A 75 2.33 -0.37 -4.56
C LEU A 75 2.25 -1.80 -4.01
N VAL A 76 1.09 -2.45 -4.16
CA VAL A 76 0.90 -3.84 -3.71
C VAL A 76 1.89 -4.78 -4.41
N ASN A 77 2.10 -4.64 -5.71
CA ASN A 77 3.07 -5.48 -6.43
C ASN A 77 4.50 -5.27 -5.90
N SER A 78 4.88 -4.02 -5.60
CA SER A 78 6.17 -3.68 -5.01
C SER A 78 6.33 -4.26 -3.60
N LEU A 79 5.29 -4.19 -2.76
CA LEU A 79 5.27 -4.76 -1.41
C LEU A 79 5.33 -6.29 -1.43
N VAL A 80 4.62 -6.95 -2.34
CA VAL A 80 4.67 -8.41 -2.52
C VAL A 80 6.10 -8.85 -2.89
N LYS A 81 6.79 -8.13 -3.77
CA LYS A 81 8.20 -8.43 -4.10
C LYS A 81 9.08 -8.28 -2.86
N LEU A 82 8.93 -7.17 -2.13
CA LEU A 82 9.69 -6.88 -0.92
C LEU A 82 9.52 -7.97 0.17
N VAL A 83 8.28 -8.40 0.42
CA VAL A 83 7.99 -9.49 1.38
C VAL A 83 8.65 -10.80 0.94
N ASN A 84 8.54 -11.15 -0.35
CA ASN A 84 9.06 -12.41 -0.86
C ASN A 84 10.59 -12.44 -0.97
N ASP A 85 11.24 -11.31 -1.17
CA ASP A 85 12.71 -11.23 -1.20
C ASP A 85 13.30 -11.29 0.21
N ARG A 86 12.57 -10.84 1.24
CA ARG A 86 12.96 -11.03 2.66
C ARG A 86 13.04 -12.51 3.03
N ASP A 87 12.07 -13.32 2.60
CA ASP A 87 12.00 -14.75 2.94
C ASP A 87 13.06 -15.61 2.19
N LYS A 88 13.86 -15.01 1.28
CA LYS A 88 14.98 -15.68 0.58
C LYS A 88 16.34 -15.46 1.25
N SER A 89 16.45 -14.53 2.20
CA SER A 89 17.68 -14.23 2.96
C SER A 89 17.68 -14.94 4.30
#